data_AF-A0A9D7PXF8-F1
#
_entry.id   AF-A0A9D7PXF8-F1
#
_cell.length_a   1.000
_cell.length_b   1.000
_cell.length_c   1.000
_cell.angle_alpha   90.00
_cell.angle_beta   90.00
_cell.angle_gamma   90.00
#
_symmetry.space_group_name_H-M   'P 1'
#
loop_
_entity.id
_entity.type
_entity.pdbx_description
1 polymer ?
#
loop_
_entity_poly.entity_id
_entity_poly.type
_entity_poly.pdbx_seq_one_letter_code
_entity_poly.pdbx_strand_id
1 'polypeptide(L)'
;MIGILCLSTAGCATGPRSLEANRLIYNEAIKSTSEAQLLLNIVRLRYNDTPSSLAVSAIATQSEVQKSFQLAPFFGVSGGDPAQHFAALLPQAQISTTDRPTITLTPLDDQEFTRKLFTPMTLDGVLYLTKTTWPISTVFRLWLENLNWVSNAQNGSGPTLKNLPDYAEFLRGINALQALQDRGHIVFSTEEREELQGTVAAAPTAHDLLDAAKESYEFRPDHNNTLALVKKNRQPVMRVHPEALASAEMRELAQVFGLRPGLSKYDLKIENLDPFKINHPQDGVDVLDLETRSLLQVLYFVSKGLDVPVEHMKQGFVQATTDETGQPFDWRKITDNLFHVYSASGDKPLNAHVAVKYLDYWFYIDKADQDTMATFSLLMQLARLETNGKTGLGPALTLPLSGR
;
A
#
# COMPACT_ATOMS: atom_id res chain seq x y z
N MET A 1 54.42 -46.25 -19.89
CA MET A 1 53.99 -45.40 -18.77
C MET A 1 52.95 -44.42 -19.33
N ILE A 2 51.69 -44.84 -19.39
CA ILE A 2 50.58 -44.06 -19.97
C ILE A 2 49.87 -43.40 -18.78
N GLY A 3 50.05 -42.09 -18.61
CA GLY A 3 49.39 -41.31 -17.57
C GLY A 3 47.98 -40.92 -18.03
N ILE A 4 46.97 -41.52 -17.42
CA ILE A 4 45.56 -41.12 -17.57
C ILE A 4 45.37 -39.81 -16.80
N LEU A 5 45.20 -38.71 -17.53
CA LEU A 5 44.83 -37.41 -16.97
C LEU A 5 43.31 -37.37 -16.78
N CYS A 6 42.84 -37.64 -15.57
CA CYS A 6 41.44 -37.48 -15.18
C CYS A 6 41.03 -36.00 -15.24
N LEU A 7 40.34 -35.57 -16.31
CA LEU A 7 39.56 -34.34 -16.32
C LEU A 7 38.35 -34.53 -15.40
N SER A 8 38.42 -33.97 -14.19
CA SER A 8 37.30 -33.89 -13.27
C SER A 8 36.30 -32.85 -13.77
N THR A 9 35.06 -33.28 -13.97
CA THR A 9 33.90 -32.47 -14.36
C THR A 9 33.46 -31.56 -13.22
N ALA A 10 34.10 -30.40 -13.06
CA ALA A 10 33.57 -29.29 -12.27
C ALA A 10 32.42 -28.60 -13.04
N GLY A 11 31.25 -29.25 -13.06
CA GLY A 11 30.06 -28.80 -13.80
C GLY A 11 28.90 -28.28 -12.94
N CYS A 12 28.86 -28.57 -11.63
CA CYS A 12 27.61 -28.42 -10.87
C CYS A 12 27.63 -27.39 -9.72
N ALA A 13 28.67 -26.55 -9.60
CA ALA A 13 28.82 -25.66 -8.43
C ALA A 13 28.38 -24.20 -8.65
N THR A 14 28.09 -23.78 -9.89
CA THR A 14 27.86 -22.37 -10.23
C THR A 14 26.37 -21.95 -10.27
N GLY A 15 25.42 -22.89 -10.20
CA GLY A 15 23.98 -22.61 -10.27
C GLY A 15 23.33 -22.06 -8.99
N PRO A 16 23.54 -22.67 -7.80
CA PRO A 16 22.84 -22.24 -6.58
C PRO A 16 23.36 -20.91 -6.01
N ARG A 17 24.68 -20.67 -6.07
CA ARG A 17 25.31 -19.46 -5.50
C ARG A 17 25.10 -18.21 -6.36
N SER A 18 25.03 -18.34 -7.68
CA SER A 18 24.71 -17.21 -8.57
C SER A 18 23.25 -16.77 -8.40
N LEU A 19 22.33 -17.72 -8.16
CA LEU A 19 20.92 -17.43 -7.87
C LEU A 19 20.74 -16.65 -6.57
N GLU A 20 21.45 -17.03 -5.50
CA GLU A 20 21.40 -16.35 -4.20
C GLU A 20 21.90 -14.90 -4.29
N ALA A 21 23.03 -14.67 -4.99
CA ALA A 21 23.57 -13.34 -5.21
C ALA A 21 22.65 -12.46 -6.09
N ASN A 22 22.06 -13.03 -7.14
CA ASN A 22 21.20 -12.29 -8.06
C ASN A 22 19.83 -11.95 -7.45
N ARG A 23 19.29 -12.80 -6.57
CA ARG A 23 17.98 -12.57 -5.92
C ARG A 23 17.94 -11.25 -5.14
N LEU A 24 19.02 -10.92 -4.42
CA LEU A 24 19.08 -9.66 -3.64
C LEU A 24 19.10 -8.43 -4.56
N ILE A 25 19.89 -8.47 -5.63
CA ILE A 25 19.98 -7.38 -6.61
C ILE A 25 18.62 -7.15 -7.28
N TYR A 26 17.95 -8.21 -7.72
CA TYR A 26 16.63 -8.09 -8.33
C TYR A 26 15.57 -7.61 -7.33
N ASN A 27 15.60 -8.09 -6.09
CA ASN A 27 14.65 -7.65 -5.08
C ASN A 27 14.80 -6.15 -4.80
N GLU A 28 16.03 -5.64 -4.67
CA GLU A 28 16.28 -4.22 -4.46
C GLU A 28 15.92 -3.37 -5.68
N ALA A 29 16.18 -3.86 -6.90
CA ALA A 29 15.77 -3.18 -8.12
C ALA A 29 14.24 -3.08 -8.23
N ILE A 30 13.49 -4.15 -7.94
CA ILE A 30 12.02 -4.15 -7.95
C ILE A 30 11.49 -3.22 -6.86
N LYS A 31 12.06 -3.27 -5.65
CA LYS A 31 11.66 -2.43 -4.53
C LYS A 31 11.84 -0.95 -4.89
N SER A 32 13.05 -0.54 -5.23
CA SER A 32 13.38 0.86 -5.54
C SER A 32 12.60 1.41 -6.73
N THR A 33 12.36 0.61 -7.77
CA THR A 33 11.53 1.02 -8.92
C THR A 33 10.05 1.12 -8.56
N SER A 34 9.53 0.22 -7.73
CA SER A 34 8.13 0.30 -7.26
C SER A 34 7.89 1.52 -6.36
N GLU A 35 8.84 1.80 -5.45
CA GLU A 35 8.81 3.01 -4.61
C GLU A 35 8.86 4.28 -5.48
N ALA A 36 9.76 4.31 -6.48
CA ALA A 36 9.85 5.44 -7.41
C ALA A 36 8.56 5.60 -8.24
N GLN A 37 7.93 4.51 -8.69
CA GLN A 37 6.66 4.56 -9.42
C GLN A 37 5.53 5.13 -8.56
N LEU A 38 5.39 4.68 -7.30
CA LEU A 38 4.38 5.22 -6.39
C LEU A 38 4.61 6.71 -6.14
N LEU A 39 5.85 7.11 -5.82
CA LEU A 39 6.18 8.52 -5.59
C LEU A 39 5.90 9.36 -6.85
N LEU A 40 6.29 8.89 -8.04
CA LEU A 40 6.00 9.58 -9.28
C LEU A 40 4.50 9.76 -9.52
N ASN A 41 3.68 8.77 -9.18
CA ASN A 41 2.24 8.87 -9.30
C ASN A 41 1.66 9.88 -8.30
N ILE A 42 2.16 9.93 -7.06
CA ILE A 42 1.78 10.99 -6.10
C ILE A 42 2.14 12.37 -6.65
N VAL A 43 3.32 12.52 -7.24
CA VAL A 43 3.73 13.78 -7.91
C VAL A 43 2.78 14.10 -9.05
N ARG A 44 2.52 13.19 -9.99
CA ARG A 44 1.58 13.39 -11.10
C ARG A 44 0.21 13.87 -10.64
N LEU A 45 -0.34 13.23 -9.60
CA LEU A 45 -1.65 13.61 -9.05
C LEU A 45 -1.66 15.02 -8.47
N ARG A 46 -0.54 15.52 -7.91
CA ARG A 46 -0.42 16.92 -7.49
C ARG A 46 -0.52 17.90 -8.66
N TYR A 47 -0.05 17.50 -9.84
CA TYR A 47 -0.12 18.27 -11.09
C TYR A 47 -1.37 17.92 -11.94
N ASN A 48 -2.33 17.17 -11.37
CA ASN A 48 -3.52 16.68 -12.09
C ASN A 48 -3.19 15.89 -13.37
N ASP A 49 -2.03 15.22 -13.40
CA ASP A 49 -1.59 14.31 -14.45
C ASP A 49 -2.08 12.88 -14.15
N THR A 50 -2.17 12.05 -15.19
CA THR A 50 -2.71 10.69 -15.08
C THR A 50 -1.66 9.76 -14.45
N PRO A 51 -1.98 9.03 -13.36
CA PRO A 51 -1.07 8.05 -12.79
C PRO A 51 -0.92 6.86 -13.75
N SER A 52 0.27 6.24 -13.77
CA SER A 52 0.52 5.03 -14.55
C SER A 52 1.55 4.15 -13.87
N SER A 53 1.37 2.83 -13.97
CA SER A 53 2.24 1.86 -13.31
C SER A 53 2.50 0.65 -14.21
N LEU A 54 3.69 0.07 -14.07
CA LEU A 54 4.07 -1.18 -14.74
C LEU A 54 4.41 -2.21 -13.67
N ALA A 55 3.79 -3.38 -13.72
CA ALA A 55 4.12 -4.52 -12.87
C ALA A 55 5.17 -5.41 -13.52
N VAL A 56 6.09 -5.95 -12.71
CA VAL A 56 6.99 -7.03 -13.13
C VAL A 56 6.25 -8.36 -12.99
N SER A 57 5.89 -8.99 -14.10
CA SER A 57 5.10 -10.24 -14.10
C SER A 57 5.97 -11.50 -14.08
N ALA A 58 7.13 -11.48 -14.75
CA ALA A 58 8.08 -12.60 -14.73
C ALA A 58 9.52 -12.14 -14.93
N ILE A 59 10.45 -12.85 -14.31
CA ILE A 59 11.90 -12.72 -14.54
C ILE A 59 12.40 -14.10 -14.96
N ALA A 60 12.86 -14.21 -16.20
CA ALA A 60 13.50 -15.41 -16.73
C ALA A 60 14.99 -15.14 -16.92
N THR A 61 15.86 -16.01 -16.39
CA THR A 61 17.32 -15.87 -16.53
C THR A 61 17.88 -17.02 -17.33
N GLN A 62 18.61 -16.73 -18.40
CA GLN A 62 19.35 -17.74 -19.17
C GLN A 62 20.85 -17.52 -18.98
N SER A 63 21.51 -18.46 -18.30
CA SER A 63 22.96 -18.43 -18.11
C SER A 63 23.63 -19.51 -18.97
N GLU A 64 24.49 -19.11 -19.88
CA GLU A 64 25.30 -20.00 -20.73
C GLU A 64 26.76 -19.92 -20.32
N VAL A 65 27.37 -21.08 -20.06
CA VAL A 65 28.81 -21.19 -19.80
C VAL A 65 29.45 -21.85 -21.01
N GLN A 66 30.14 -21.05 -21.82
CA GLN A 66 30.91 -21.54 -22.95
C GLN A 66 32.35 -21.78 -22.50
N LYS A 67 32.79 -23.05 -22.56
CA LYS A 67 34.18 -23.45 -22.35
C LYS A 67 34.73 -23.81 -23.72
N SER A 68 35.60 -22.97 -24.28
CA SER A 68 36.31 -23.29 -25.52
C SER A 68 37.73 -23.70 -25.20
N PHE A 69 38.16 -24.78 -25.84
CA PHE A 69 39.53 -25.25 -25.83
C PHE A 69 40.02 -25.27 -27.26
N GLN A 70 41.07 -24.52 -27.54
CA GLN A 70 41.65 -24.39 -28.88
C GLN A 70 43.15 -24.63 -28.79
N LEU A 71 43.70 -25.32 -29.78
CA LEU A 71 45.15 -25.42 -29.96
C LEU A 71 45.55 -24.38 -30.99
N ALA A 72 46.18 -23.29 -30.53
CA ALA A 72 46.65 -22.24 -31.41
C ALA A 72 48.15 -22.44 -31.70
N PRO A 73 48.59 -22.43 -32.97
CA PRO A 73 50.01 -22.41 -33.28
C PRO A 73 50.62 -21.09 -32.78
N PHE A 74 51.62 -21.20 -31.91
CA PHE A 74 52.37 -20.06 -31.41
C PHE A 74 53.75 -20.01 -32.08
N PHE A 75 54.03 -18.90 -32.72
CA PHE A 75 55.33 -18.65 -33.36
C PHE A 75 56.13 -17.72 -32.46
N GLY A 76 57.00 -18.29 -31.62
CA GLY A 76 57.96 -17.52 -30.83
C GLY A 76 59.15 -17.10 -31.68
N VAL A 77 59.54 -15.82 -31.63
CA VAL A 77 60.83 -15.37 -32.16
C VAL A 77 61.87 -15.59 -31.07
N SER A 78 62.54 -16.75 -31.06
CA SER A 78 63.78 -16.89 -30.29
C SER A 78 64.89 -16.20 -31.08
N GLY A 79 65.61 -15.25 -30.47
CA GLY A 79 66.68 -14.46 -31.12
C GLY A 79 67.93 -15.25 -31.49
N GLY A 80 67.80 -16.31 -32.30
CA GLY A 80 68.90 -17.10 -32.84
C GLY A 80 68.39 -18.10 -33.87
N ASP A 81 68.93 -18.00 -35.09
CA ASP A 81 68.75 -18.87 -36.26
C ASP A 81 67.36 -18.87 -36.98
N PRO A 82 67.23 -18.27 -38.19
CA PRO A 82 65.99 -18.24 -38.98
C PRO A 82 65.46 -19.61 -39.44
N ALA A 83 66.26 -20.68 -39.29
CA ALA A 83 65.91 -22.02 -39.75
C ALA A 83 65.14 -22.88 -38.72
N GLN A 84 64.98 -22.43 -37.47
CA GLN A 84 64.35 -23.21 -36.39
C GLN A 84 63.06 -22.56 -35.86
N HIS A 85 62.05 -22.45 -36.72
CA HIS A 85 60.70 -22.13 -36.25
C HIS A 85 60.02 -23.39 -35.72
N PHE A 86 60.10 -23.63 -34.41
CA PHE A 86 59.25 -24.61 -33.76
C PHE A 86 57.82 -24.05 -33.66
N ALA A 87 56.90 -24.60 -34.46
CA ALA A 87 55.48 -24.36 -34.26
C ALA A 87 55.03 -25.10 -32.99
N ALA A 88 55.03 -24.40 -31.85
CA ALA A 88 54.47 -24.95 -30.62
C ALA A 88 52.95 -24.82 -30.69
N LEU A 89 52.23 -25.93 -30.56
CA LEU A 89 50.78 -25.91 -30.35
C LEU A 89 50.54 -25.55 -28.88
N LEU A 90 50.11 -24.32 -28.63
CA LEU A 90 49.77 -23.89 -27.27
C LEU A 90 48.28 -24.14 -27.01
N PRO A 91 47.94 -24.81 -25.91
CA PRO A 91 46.56 -24.92 -25.46
C PRO A 91 46.07 -23.54 -24.99
N GLN A 92 45.03 -23.04 -25.65
CA GLN A 92 44.26 -21.87 -25.27
C GLN A 92 42.93 -22.36 -24.69
N ALA A 93 42.70 -22.08 -23.41
CA ALA A 93 41.43 -22.33 -22.76
C ALA A 93 40.75 -20.98 -22.51
N GLN A 94 39.54 -20.80 -23.02
CA GLN A 94 38.73 -19.62 -22.76
C GLN A 94 37.43 -20.06 -22.08
N ILE A 95 37.10 -19.38 -20.97
CA ILE A 95 35.85 -19.56 -20.25
C ILE A 95 35.08 -18.25 -20.40
N SER A 96 33.97 -18.28 -21.14
CA SER A 96 33.03 -17.16 -21.20
C SER A 96 31.73 -17.56 -20.49
N THR A 97 31.21 -16.65 -19.66
CA THR A 97 29.91 -16.79 -19.00
C THR A 97 29.04 -15.66 -19.51
N THR A 98 27.89 -16.00 -20.09
CA THR A 98 26.90 -15.04 -20.61
C THR A 98 25.61 -15.23 -19.84
N ASP A 99 25.09 -14.18 -19.22
CA ASP A 99 23.78 -14.20 -18.55
C ASP A 99 22.85 -13.21 -19.27
N ARG A 100 21.68 -13.69 -19.73
CA ARG A 100 20.67 -12.90 -20.45
C ARG A 100 19.34 -12.95 -19.67
N PRO A 101 19.07 -11.97 -18.78
CA PRO A 101 17.78 -11.87 -18.12
C PRO A 101 16.73 -11.27 -19.06
N THR A 102 15.56 -11.91 -19.13
CA THR A 102 14.36 -11.41 -19.79
C THR A 102 13.34 -11.02 -18.71
N ILE A 103 12.97 -9.74 -18.68
CA ILE A 103 11.98 -9.18 -17.75
C ILE A 103 10.68 -8.94 -18.53
N THR A 104 9.59 -9.56 -18.09
CA THR A 104 8.26 -9.30 -18.65
C THR A 104 7.58 -8.22 -17.80
N LEU A 105 7.19 -7.13 -18.45
CA LEU A 105 6.45 -6.02 -17.84
C LEU A 105 5.01 -6.06 -18.32
N THR A 106 4.07 -5.89 -17.39
CA THR A 106 2.65 -5.83 -17.68
C THR A 106 2.11 -4.47 -17.24
N PRO A 107 1.50 -3.69 -18.14
CA PRO A 107 0.82 -2.45 -17.75
C PRO A 107 -0.27 -2.74 -16.73
N LEU A 108 -0.34 -1.93 -15.67
CA LEU A 108 -1.38 -2.05 -14.64
C LEU A 108 -2.64 -1.25 -14.99
N ASP A 109 -2.85 -0.84 -16.23
CA ASP A 109 -3.98 0.02 -16.64
C ASP A 109 -5.24 -0.77 -17.01
N ASP A 110 -5.41 -1.98 -16.45
CA ASP A 110 -6.59 -2.80 -16.73
C ASP A 110 -7.85 -2.29 -15.99
N GLN A 111 -9.02 -2.73 -16.47
CA GLN A 111 -10.31 -2.29 -15.92
C GLN A 111 -10.50 -2.71 -14.45
N GLU A 112 -9.91 -3.85 -14.04
CA GLU A 112 -10.04 -4.34 -12.67
C GLU A 112 -9.20 -3.53 -11.68
N PHE A 113 -7.97 -3.19 -12.05
CA PHE A 113 -7.10 -2.31 -11.30
C PHE A 113 -7.71 -0.92 -11.18
N THR A 114 -8.21 -0.37 -12.29
CA THR A 114 -8.91 0.92 -12.27
C THR A 114 -10.09 0.85 -11.31
N ARG A 115 -10.97 -0.16 -11.42
CA ARG A 115 -12.10 -0.31 -10.49
C ARG A 115 -11.63 -0.31 -9.03
N LYS A 116 -10.61 -1.09 -8.70
CA LYS A 116 -10.07 -1.18 -7.33
C LYS A 116 -9.49 0.13 -6.81
N LEU A 117 -8.83 0.91 -7.66
CA LEU A 117 -8.31 2.23 -7.26
C LEU A 117 -9.40 3.21 -6.85
N PHE A 118 -10.60 3.08 -7.43
CA PHE A 118 -11.77 3.94 -7.14
C PHE A 118 -12.71 3.35 -6.08
N THR A 119 -12.58 2.07 -5.73
CA THR A 119 -13.40 1.47 -4.67
C THR A 119 -12.94 1.98 -3.31
N PRO A 120 -13.85 2.54 -2.49
CA PRO A 120 -13.56 2.89 -1.10
C PRO A 120 -13.12 1.69 -0.26
N MET A 121 -12.25 1.92 0.73
CA MET A 121 -11.81 0.85 1.64
C MET A 121 -12.98 0.31 2.48
N THR A 122 -13.06 -1.01 2.66
CA THR A 122 -14.11 -1.60 3.52
C THR A 122 -13.86 -1.31 5.00
N LEU A 123 -14.92 -1.32 5.81
CA LEU A 123 -14.84 -1.12 7.27
C LEU A 123 -13.89 -2.13 7.92
N ASP A 124 -13.98 -3.40 7.51
CA ASP A 124 -13.09 -4.46 7.99
C ASP A 124 -11.63 -4.18 7.63
N GLY A 125 -11.36 -3.59 6.46
CA GLY A 125 -10.02 -3.19 6.05
C GLY A 125 -9.46 -2.08 6.92
N VAL A 126 -10.23 -1.01 7.15
CA VAL A 126 -9.84 0.09 8.05
C VAL A 126 -9.61 -0.43 9.46
N LEU A 127 -10.50 -1.27 9.99
CA LEU A 127 -10.38 -1.81 11.34
C LEU A 127 -9.24 -2.82 11.48
N TYR A 128 -8.96 -3.59 10.44
CA TYR A 128 -7.77 -4.44 10.40
C TYR A 128 -6.50 -3.60 10.59
N LEU A 129 -6.39 -2.47 9.89
CA LEU A 129 -5.26 -1.55 10.05
C LEU A 129 -5.19 -0.94 11.46
N THR A 130 -6.33 -0.65 12.10
CA THR A 130 -6.30 -0.17 13.51
C THR A 130 -5.88 -1.23 14.53
N LYS A 131 -6.03 -2.52 14.18
CA LYS A 131 -5.58 -3.65 15.02
C LYS A 131 -4.11 -3.98 14.81
N THR A 132 -3.56 -3.60 13.67
CA THR A 132 -2.11 -3.63 13.45
C THR A 132 -1.45 -2.49 14.23
N THR A 133 -0.13 -2.55 14.43
CA THR A 133 0.65 -1.59 15.23
C THR A 133 0.80 -0.21 14.56
N TRP A 134 -0.09 0.17 13.65
CA TRP A 134 -0.15 1.51 13.06
C TRP A 134 -0.95 2.44 13.97
N PRO A 135 -0.52 3.70 14.17
CA PRO A 135 -1.30 4.67 14.91
C PRO A 135 -2.68 4.86 14.28
N ILE A 136 -3.75 4.81 15.08
CA ILE A 136 -5.11 5.05 14.58
C ILE A 136 -5.23 6.41 13.92
N SER A 137 -4.50 7.40 14.42
CA SER A 137 -4.44 8.74 13.83
C SER A 137 -3.94 8.71 12.39
N THR A 138 -2.88 7.97 12.08
CA THR A 138 -2.38 7.77 10.71
C THR A 138 -3.43 7.10 9.84
N VAL A 139 -4.00 5.98 10.31
CA VAL A 139 -5.00 5.21 9.54
C VAL A 139 -6.22 6.07 9.23
N PHE A 140 -6.81 6.73 10.22
CA PHE A 140 -8.04 7.49 10.04
C PHE A 140 -7.81 8.78 9.25
N ARG A 141 -6.67 9.47 9.45
CA ARG A 141 -6.32 10.65 8.64
C ARG A 141 -6.13 10.32 7.17
N LEU A 142 -5.61 9.13 6.84
CA LEU A 142 -5.47 8.70 5.45
C LEU A 142 -6.81 8.23 4.89
N TRP A 143 -7.46 7.29 5.57
CA TRP A 143 -8.53 6.47 4.98
C TRP A 143 -9.94 6.96 5.23
N LEU A 144 -10.18 7.90 6.15
CA LEU A 144 -11.51 8.47 6.33
C LEU A 144 -11.63 9.80 5.60
N GLU A 145 -12.62 9.93 4.75
CA GLU A 145 -13.01 11.20 4.14
C GLU A 145 -13.77 12.06 5.15
N ASN A 146 -14.70 11.44 5.88
CA ASN A 146 -15.45 12.03 6.97
C ASN A 146 -15.60 10.99 8.11
N LEU A 147 -15.74 11.48 9.35
CA LEU A 147 -16.18 10.69 10.48
C LEU A 147 -17.39 11.39 11.11
N ASN A 148 -18.54 10.71 11.07
CA ASN A 148 -19.84 11.34 11.21
C ASN A 148 -19.90 12.54 10.23
N TRP A 149 -20.27 13.73 10.71
CA TRP A 149 -20.33 14.95 9.87
C TRP A 149 -19.05 15.78 9.88
N VAL A 150 -17.96 15.27 10.44
CA VAL A 150 -16.72 16.03 10.59
C VAL A 150 -15.79 15.69 9.44
N SER A 151 -15.41 16.72 8.68
CA SER A 151 -14.60 16.52 7.49
C SER A 151 -13.12 16.39 7.77
N ASN A 152 -12.48 15.43 7.09
CA ASN A 152 -11.03 15.26 7.08
C ASN A 152 -10.42 15.85 5.81
N ALA A 153 -10.71 17.11 5.49
CA ALA A 153 -10.32 17.76 4.23
C ALA A 153 -10.78 16.99 2.97
N GLN A 154 -12.08 16.67 2.91
CA GLN A 154 -12.71 15.97 1.77
C GLN A 154 -12.38 16.59 0.41
N ASN A 155 -12.33 17.93 0.31
CA ASN A 155 -11.95 18.63 -0.92
C ASN A 155 -10.49 18.33 -1.38
N GLY A 156 -9.61 17.90 -0.48
CA GLY A 156 -8.24 17.49 -0.77
C GLY A 156 -8.12 16.15 -1.48
N SER A 157 -9.19 15.36 -1.52
CA SER A 157 -9.22 14.00 -2.06
C SER A 157 -9.48 13.91 -3.57
N GLY A 158 -9.53 15.06 -4.26
CA GLY A 158 -9.74 15.12 -5.70
C GLY A 158 -8.89 16.19 -6.42
N PRO A 159 -9.10 16.32 -7.75
CA PRO A 159 -8.31 17.23 -8.60
C PRO A 159 -8.73 18.70 -8.47
N THR A 160 -9.94 18.99 -8.00
CA THR A 160 -10.47 20.36 -7.93
C THR A 160 -10.31 20.94 -6.53
N LEU A 161 -9.54 22.02 -6.41
CA LEU A 161 -9.35 22.75 -5.16
C LEU A 161 -9.83 24.20 -5.31
N LYS A 162 -11.05 24.49 -4.89
CA LYS A 162 -11.57 25.88 -4.91
C LYS A 162 -11.75 26.50 -3.53
N ASN A 163 -12.09 25.70 -2.52
CA ASN A 163 -12.42 26.19 -1.19
C ASN A 163 -11.38 25.69 -0.17
N LEU A 164 -11.29 26.40 0.96
CA LEU A 164 -10.45 26.00 2.08
C LEU A 164 -10.93 24.65 2.65
N PRO A 165 -10.03 23.69 2.92
CA PRO A 165 -10.38 22.43 3.59
C PRO A 165 -10.87 22.67 5.02
N ASP A 166 -11.92 21.97 5.41
CA ASP A 166 -12.25 21.75 6.82
C ASP A 166 -11.54 20.48 7.31
N TYR A 167 -10.87 20.56 8.46
CA TYR A 167 -10.02 19.48 9.00
C TYR A 167 -9.66 19.67 10.46
N ALA A 168 -9.72 20.89 11.00
CA ALA A 168 -9.20 21.22 12.32
C ALA A 168 -9.95 20.46 13.43
N GLU A 169 -11.28 20.36 13.31
CA GLU A 169 -12.09 19.56 14.24
C GLU A 169 -11.75 18.08 14.13
N PHE A 170 -11.60 17.55 12.91
CA PHE A 170 -11.22 16.16 12.70
C PHE A 170 -9.88 15.82 13.36
N LEU A 171 -8.83 16.64 13.15
CA LEU A 171 -7.53 16.42 13.78
C LEU A 171 -7.62 16.45 15.32
N ARG A 172 -8.40 17.38 15.89
CA ARG A 172 -8.64 17.42 17.34
C ARG A 172 -9.27 16.13 17.86
N GLY A 173 -10.34 15.66 17.23
CA GLY A 173 -11.04 14.44 17.62
C GLY A 173 -10.17 13.19 17.46
N ILE A 174 -9.41 13.10 16.37
CA ILE A 174 -8.50 11.97 16.12
C ILE A 174 -7.32 11.95 17.09
N ASN A 175 -6.78 13.11 17.48
CA ASN A 175 -5.74 13.17 18.51
C ASN A 175 -6.26 12.70 19.87
N ALA A 176 -7.51 13.05 20.22
CA ALA A 176 -8.17 12.53 21.41
C ALA A 176 -8.38 11.01 21.33
N LEU A 177 -8.80 10.50 20.16
CA LEU A 177 -8.93 9.06 19.90
C LEU A 177 -7.59 8.32 20.06
N GLN A 178 -6.51 8.86 19.50
CA GLN A 178 -5.16 8.31 19.64
C GLN A 178 -4.74 8.26 21.11
N ALA A 179 -4.92 9.34 21.86
CA ALA A 179 -4.57 9.39 23.28
C ALA A 179 -5.36 8.36 24.12
N LEU A 180 -6.63 8.11 23.78
CA LEU A 180 -7.42 7.05 24.39
C LEU A 180 -6.88 5.65 24.03
N GLN A 181 -6.47 5.43 22.77
CA GLN A 181 -5.91 4.17 22.33
C GLN A 181 -4.57 3.88 23.01
N ASP A 182 -3.68 4.87 23.09
CA ASP A 182 -2.35 4.74 23.70
C ASP A 182 -2.42 4.37 25.19
N ARG A 183 -3.48 4.82 25.88
CA ARG A 183 -3.76 4.46 27.28
C ARG A 183 -4.50 3.13 27.43
N GLY A 184 -4.83 2.43 26.34
CA GLY A 184 -5.64 1.20 26.36
C GLY A 184 -7.09 1.44 26.80
N HIS A 185 -7.57 2.67 26.72
CA HIS A 185 -8.89 3.08 27.17
C HIS A 185 -9.98 2.84 26.12
N ILE A 186 -9.61 2.52 24.89
CA ILE A 186 -10.52 2.11 23.83
C ILE A 186 -10.01 0.87 23.11
N VAL A 187 -10.93 0.07 22.58
CA VAL A 187 -10.62 -1.07 21.72
C VAL A 187 -11.68 -1.25 20.65
N PHE A 188 -11.25 -1.56 19.43
CA PHE A 188 -12.14 -1.95 18.33
C PHE A 188 -12.32 -3.47 18.34
N SER A 189 -13.53 -3.91 18.60
CA SER A 189 -13.90 -5.34 18.60
C SER A 189 -15.08 -5.60 17.69
N THR A 190 -15.33 -6.87 17.41
CA THR A 190 -16.52 -7.30 16.68
C THR A 190 -17.41 -8.05 17.64
N GLU A 191 -18.67 -7.64 17.74
CA GLU A 191 -19.69 -8.32 18.54
C GLU A 191 -20.65 -9.07 17.62
N GLU A 192 -21.09 -10.26 18.03
CA GLU A 192 -22.17 -10.95 17.36
C GLU A 192 -23.50 -10.38 17.86
N ARG A 193 -24.30 -9.87 16.93
CA ARG A 193 -25.67 -9.44 17.19
C ARG A 193 -26.64 -10.34 16.49
N GLU A 194 -27.71 -10.61 17.20
CA GLU A 194 -28.80 -11.45 16.74
C GLU A 194 -29.98 -10.55 16.42
N GLU A 195 -30.40 -10.60 15.17
CA GLU A 195 -31.57 -9.87 14.71
C GLU A 195 -32.66 -10.87 14.37
N LEU A 196 -33.81 -10.74 15.02
CA LEU A 196 -34.98 -11.54 14.70
C LEU A 196 -35.56 -11.09 13.36
N GLN A 197 -35.57 -11.99 12.39
CA GLN A 197 -36.05 -11.71 11.03
C GLN A 197 -37.49 -12.19 10.84
N GLY A 198 -37.92 -13.15 11.67
CA GLY A 198 -39.30 -13.62 11.69
C GLY A 198 -39.44 -14.91 12.48
N THR A 199 -40.65 -15.44 12.51
CA THR A 199 -40.99 -16.71 13.15
C THR A 199 -41.67 -17.64 12.16
N VAL A 200 -41.29 -18.91 12.16
CA VAL A 200 -41.81 -19.96 11.28
C VAL A 200 -42.45 -21.04 12.14
N ALA A 201 -43.67 -21.46 11.78
CA ALA A 201 -44.40 -22.50 12.53
C ALA A 201 -44.04 -23.94 12.10
N ALA A 202 -43.47 -24.12 10.91
CA ALA A 202 -43.06 -25.41 10.39
C ALA A 202 -41.56 -25.67 10.65
N ALA A 203 -41.20 -26.94 10.87
CA ALA A 203 -39.80 -27.33 11.01
C ALA A 203 -39.05 -27.17 9.67
N PRO A 204 -37.87 -26.53 9.65
CA PRO A 204 -37.08 -26.33 8.44
C PRO A 204 -36.54 -27.65 7.92
N THR A 205 -36.47 -27.79 6.60
CA THR A 205 -35.81 -28.92 5.96
C THR A 205 -34.29 -28.79 6.06
N ALA A 206 -33.56 -29.87 5.78
CA ALA A 206 -32.10 -29.84 5.72
C ALA A 206 -31.56 -28.83 4.67
N HIS A 207 -32.33 -28.56 3.61
CA HIS A 207 -31.98 -27.55 2.61
C HIS A 207 -32.15 -26.13 3.17
N ASP A 208 -33.25 -25.87 3.85
CA ASP A 208 -33.52 -24.58 4.50
C ASP A 208 -32.46 -24.24 5.56
N LEU A 209 -31.99 -25.25 6.32
CA LEU A 209 -30.90 -25.09 7.28
C LEU A 209 -29.57 -24.75 6.59
N LEU A 210 -29.28 -25.38 5.45
CA LEU A 210 -28.06 -25.13 4.70
C LEU A 210 -28.06 -23.73 4.08
N ASP A 211 -29.19 -23.31 3.50
CA ASP A 211 -29.31 -22.01 2.87
C ASP A 211 -29.38 -20.88 3.91
N ALA A 212 -30.04 -21.10 5.04
CA ALA A 212 -29.95 -20.21 6.20
C ALA A 212 -28.51 -20.06 6.66
N ALA A 213 -27.76 -21.16 6.84
CA ALA A 213 -26.37 -21.11 7.29
C ALA A 213 -25.44 -20.38 6.31
N LYS A 214 -25.61 -20.57 4.99
CA LYS A 214 -24.84 -19.83 3.96
C LYS A 214 -25.01 -18.32 4.10
N GLU A 215 -26.22 -17.89 4.42
CA GLU A 215 -26.59 -16.48 4.57
C GLU A 215 -26.50 -15.99 6.03
N SER A 216 -25.84 -16.75 6.91
CA SER A 216 -25.64 -16.45 8.34
C SER A 216 -26.93 -16.33 9.18
N TYR A 217 -27.99 -17.01 8.76
CA TYR A 217 -29.20 -17.21 9.55
C TYR A 217 -29.16 -18.52 10.34
N GLU A 218 -29.84 -18.53 11.48
CA GLU A 218 -30.00 -19.67 12.38
C GLU A 218 -31.47 -19.77 12.83
N PHE A 219 -32.03 -20.98 12.79
CA PHE A 219 -33.35 -21.23 13.36
C PHE A 219 -33.21 -21.57 14.84
N ARG A 220 -33.95 -20.86 15.69
CA ARG A 220 -33.94 -21.09 17.13
C ARG A 220 -35.34 -21.35 17.67
N PRO A 221 -35.55 -22.35 18.53
CA PRO A 221 -36.84 -22.57 19.17
C PRO A 221 -37.23 -21.38 20.04
N ASP A 222 -38.42 -20.85 19.79
CA ASP A 222 -39.06 -19.78 20.55
C ASP A 222 -40.10 -20.36 21.53
N HIS A 223 -40.51 -19.57 22.52
CA HIS A 223 -41.40 -19.98 23.62
C HIS A 223 -42.77 -20.51 23.17
N ASN A 224 -43.21 -20.23 21.94
CA ASN A 224 -44.52 -20.60 21.41
C ASN A 224 -44.51 -21.83 20.47
N ASN A 225 -43.52 -22.72 20.58
CA ASN A 225 -43.38 -23.91 19.71
C ASN A 225 -43.20 -23.55 18.22
N THR A 226 -42.78 -22.31 17.96
CA THR A 226 -42.37 -21.75 16.67
C THR A 226 -40.86 -21.63 16.63
N LEU A 227 -40.29 -21.57 15.43
CA LEU A 227 -38.86 -21.34 15.20
C LEU A 227 -38.63 -19.89 14.80
N ALA A 228 -37.88 -19.16 15.59
CA ALA A 228 -37.38 -17.84 15.23
C ALA A 228 -36.24 -17.98 14.22
N LEU A 229 -36.33 -17.30 13.08
CA LEU A 229 -35.22 -17.10 12.16
C LEU A 229 -34.41 -15.91 12.66
N VAL A 230 -33.19 -16.16 13.10
CA VAL A 230 -32.28 -15.16 13.65
C VAL A 230 -31.11 -14.98 12.69
N LYS A 231 -30.82 -13.75 12.28
CA LYS A 231 -29.60 -13.44 11.54
C LYS A 231 -28.49 -13.09 12.52
N LYS A 232 -27.35 -13.78 12.40
CA LYS A 232 -26.13 -13.42 13.14
C LYS A 232 -25.34 -12.41 12.31
N ASN A 233 -25.37 -11.17 12.74
CA ASN A 233 -24.59 -10.09 12.14
C ASN A 233 -23.37 -9.79 13.02
N ARG A 234 -22.20 -9.73 12.40
CA ARG A 234 -20.96 -9.31 13.06
C ARG A 234 -20.88 -7.79 13.00
N GLN A 235 -21.16 -7.13 14.12
CA GLN A 235 -21.13 -5.67 14.20
C GLN A 235 -19.79 -5.21 14.80
N PRO A 236 -18.99 -4.41 14.07
CA PRO A 236 -17.84 -3.75 14.67
C PRO A 236 -18.29 -2.67 15.65
N VAL A 237 -17.63 -2.61 16.79
CA VAL A 237 -17.91 -1.67 17.88
C VAL A 237 -16.62 -1.10 18.46
N MET A 238 -16.65 0.16 18.88
CA MET A 238 -15.63 0.77 19.71
C MET A 238 -16.10 0.66 21.15
N ARG A 239 -15.33 -0.08 21.96
CA ARG A 239 -15.58 -0.20 23.39
C ARG A 239 -14.74 0.82 24.13
N VAL A 240 -15.34 1.45 25.13
CA VAL A 240 -14.68 2.44 25.99
C VAL A 240 -14.54 1.87 27.39
N HIS A 241 -13.33 1.96 27.94
CA HIS A 241 -13.04 1.55 29.30
C HIS A 241 -13.83 2.43 30.29
N PRO A 242 -14.40 1.87 31.38
CA PRO A 242 -15.21 2.64 32.34
C PRO A 242 -14.51 3.88 32.90
N GLU A 243 -13.19 3.81 33.14
CA GLU A 243 -12.40 4.94 33.65
C GLU A 243 -12.27 6.09 32.64
N ALA A 244 -12.41 5.78 31.35
CA ALA A 244 -12.29 6.76 30.28
C ALA A 244 -13.60 7.49 29.98
N LEU A 245 -14.75 7.00 30.46
CA LEU A 245 -16.07 7.57 30.18
C LEU A 245 -16.19 9.06 30.54
N ALA A 246 -15.50 9.46 31.62
CA ALA A 246 -15.47 10.83 32.10
C ALA A 246 -14.17 11.58 31.78
N SER A 247 -13.24 10.97 31.05
CA SER A 247 -11.94 11.55 30.68
C SER A 247 -12.10 12.79 29.79
N ALA A 248 -11.10 13.67 29.80
CA ALA A 248 -11.10 14.86 28.94
C ALA A 248 -11.08 14.47 27.45
N GLU A 249 -10.31 13.44 27.11
CA GLU A 249 -10.18 12.93 25.75
C GLU A 249 -11.50 12.34 25.22
N MET A 250 -12.24 11.59 26.05
CA MET A 250 -13.55 11.08 25.65
C MET A 250 -14.60 12.19 25.47
N ARG A 251 -14.55 13.25 26.29
CA ARG A 251 -15.42 14.42 26.11
C ARG A 251 -15.09 15.17 24.82
N GLU A 252 -13.81 15.38 24.54
CA GLU A 252 -13.34 15.99 23.29
C GLU A 252 -13.80 15.16 22.07
N LEU A 253 -13.60 13.84 22.11
CA LEU A 253 -14.03 12.92 21.06
C LEU A 253 -15.54 12.98 20.83
N ALA A 254 -16.32 12.96 21.92
CA ALA A 254 -17.77 13.04 21.86
C ALA A 254 -18.27 14.39 21.35
N GLN A 255 -17.62 15.49 21.75
CA GLN A 255 -17.97 16.83 21.29
C GLN A 255 -17.69 16.99 19.79
N VAL A 256 -16.50 16.60 19.33
CA VAL A 256 -16.10 16.74 17.93
C VAL A 256 -17.01 15.92 17.03
N PHE A 257 -17.16 14.62 17.31
CA PHE A 257 -17.91 13.72 16.42
C PHE A 257 -19.41 13.64 16.75
N GLY A 258 -19.92 14.44 17.70
CA GLY A 258 -21.33 14.45 18.07
C GLY A 258 -21.81 13.14 18.71
N LEU A 259 -20.93 12.44 19.43
CA LEU A 259 -21.25 11.18 20.10
C LEU A 259 -21.98 11.43 21.41
N ARG A 260 -22.85 10.50 21.80
CA ARG A 260 -23.52 10.53 23.10
C ARG A 260 -22.51 10.21 24.21
N PRO A 261 -22.21 11.14 25.13
CA PRO A 261 -21.22 10.91 26.16
C PRO A 261 -21.67 9.84 27.17
N GLY A 262 -20.70 9.21 27.84
CA GLY A 262 -20.95 8.25 28.91
C GLY A 262 -21.33 6.83 28.46
N LEU A 263 -21.39 6.57 27.15
CA LEU A 263 -21.58 5.21 26.64
C LEU A 263 -20.28 4.40 26.68
N SER A 264 -20.38 3.15 27.12
CA SER A 264 -19.27 2.18 27.10
C SER A 264 -19.05 1.54 25.72
N LYS A 265 -19.93 1.82 24.76
CA LYS A 265 -19.89 1.25 23.42
C LYS A 265 -20.46 2.22 22.39
N TYR A 266 -19.85 2.25 21.21
CA TYR A 266 -20.34 2.93 20.02
C TYR A 266 -20.26 1.95 18.84
N ASP A 267 -21.32 1.88 18.04
CA ASP A 267 -21.34 1.07 16.83
C ASP A 267 -20.44 1.69 15.77
N LEU A 268 -19.79 0.89 14.92
CA LEU A 268 -19.14 1.37 13.71
C LEU A 268 -19.97 1.00 12.50
N LYS A 269 -20.24 1.98 11.63
CA LYS A 269 -20.99 1.81 10.38
C LYS A 269 -20.32 2.57 9.24
N ILE A 270 -20.74 2.30 8.01
CA ILE A 270 -20.35 3.07 6.82
C ILE A 270 -21.59 3.74 6.27
N GLU A 271 -21.49 5.05 5.97
CA GLU A 271 -22.49 5.85 5.26
C GLU A 271 -23.93 5.61 5.76
N ASN A 272 -24.11 5.47 7.07
CA ASN A 272 -25.39 5.15 7.70
C ASN A 272 -26.14 6.38 8.21
N LEU A 273 -25.43 7.45 8.54
CA LEU A 273 -26.04 8.69 9.02
C LEU A 273 -26.60 9.51 7.86
N ASP A 274 -27.69 10.23 8.12
CA ASP A 274 -28.21 11.18 7.15
C ASP A 274 -27.15 12.29 6.93
N PRO A 275 -26.79 12.60 5.67
CA PRO A 275 -25.83 13.65 5.36
C PRO A 275 -26.31 15.02 5.85
N PHE A 276 -27.62 15.21 5.99
CA PHE A 276 -28.19 16.43 6.52
C PHE A 276 -28.50 16.28 8.01
N LYS A 277 -28.11 17.31 8.78
CA LYS A 277 -28.35 17.38 10.23
C LYS A 277 -29.80 17.64 10.65
N ILE A 278 -30.75 16.87 10.12
CA ILE A 278 -32.19 17.14 10.25
C ILE A 278 -32.82 16.47 11.48
N ASN A 279 -32.43 15.22 11.80
CA ASN A 279 -33.08 14.40 12.82
C ASN A 279 -32.12 13.93 13.93
N HIS A 280 -31.12 14.72 14.29
CA HIS A 280 -30.13 14.28 15.27
C HIS A 280 -30.61 14.44 16.72
N PRO A 281 -30.41 13.40 17.56
CA PRO A 281 -30.66 13.51 18.99
C PRO A 281 -29.82 14.64 19.59
N GLN A 282 -30.43 15.49 20.41
CA GLN A 282 -29.69 16.55 21.12
C GLN A 282 -28.58 15.98 22.02
N ASP A 283 -28.79 14.77 22.53
CA ASP A 283 -27.82 14.06 23.39
C ASP A 283 -26.69 13.38 22.61
N GLY A 284 -26.65 13.49 21.27
CA GLY A 284 -25.65 12.84 20.42
C GLY A 284 -26.00 11.41 19.98
N VAL A 285 -25.14 10.85 19.12
CA VAL A 285 -25.32 9.53 18.50
C VAL A 285 -24.49 8.43 19.18
N ASP A 286 -24.95 7.20 19.11
CA ASP A 286 -24.27 6.00 19.61
C ASP A 286 -23.49 5.25 18.52
N VAL A 287 -23.23 5.92 17.38
CA VAL A 287 -22.54 5.37 16.23
C VAL A 287 -21.39 6.27 15.78
N LEU A 288 -20.29 5.64 15.41
CA LEU A 288 -19.20 6.17 14.59
C LEU A 288 -19.47 5.72 13.15
N ASP A 289 -19.91 6.65 12.33
CA ASP A 289 -20.18 6.46 10.93
C ASP A 289 -18.99 6.90 10.09
N LEU A 290 -18.38 5.95 9.41
CA LEU A 290 -17.13 6.12 8.69
C LEU A 290 -17.45 6.31 7.20
N GLU A 291 -17.00 7.42 6.63
CA GLU A 291 -16.92 7.56 5.18
C GLU A 291 -15.48 7.31 4.75
N THR A 292 -15.26 6.28 3.95
CA THR A 292 -13.91 5.82 3.61
C THR A 292 -13.44 6.34 2.26
N ARG A 293 -12.15 6.58 2.14
CA ARG A 293 -11.48 6.89 0.88
C ARG A 293 -11.12 5.64 0.10
N SER A 294 -11.15 5.76 -1.22
CA SER A 294 -10.46 4.86 -2.14
C SER A 294 -8.95 5.11 -2.13
N LEU A 295 -8.15 4.15 -2.61
CA LEU A 295 -6.70 4.33 -2.70
C LEU A 295 -6.34 5.56 -3.54
N LEU A 296 -7.05 5.82 -4.64
CA LEU A 296 -6.82 7.01 -5.45
C LEU A 296 -7.08 8.32 -4.68
N GLN A 297 -8.16 8.39 -3.90
CA GLN A 297 -8.45 9.54 -3.04
C GLN A 297 -7.37 9.73 -1.96
N VAL A 298 -6.83 8.65 -1.40
CA VAL A 298 -5.69 8.72 -0.48
C VAL A 298 -4.45 9.27 -1.19
N LEU A 299 -4.14 8.82 -2.41
CA LEU A 299 -3.02 9.32 -3.19
C LEU A 299 -3.18 10.81 -3.53
N TYR A 300 -4.39 11.26 -3.89
CA TYR A 300 -4.69 12.69 -4.05
C TYR A 300 -4.51 13.48 -2.75
N PHE A 301 -4.96 12.94 -1.63
CA PHE A 301 -4.83 13.59 -0.32
C PHE A 301 -3.35 13.76 0.08
N VAL A 302 -2.54 12.70 0.00
CA VAL A 302 -1.11 12.79 0.34
C VAL A 302 -0.31 13.59 -0.69
N SER A 303 -0.80 13.70 -1.94
CA SER A 303 -0.20 14.59 -2.96
C SER A 303 -0.17 16.05 -2.51
N LYS A 304 -1.04 16.44 -1.57
CA LYS A 304 -1.07 17.80 -1.01
C LYS A 304 0.11 18.10 -0.08
N GLY A 305 0.83 17.08 0.39
CA GLY A 305 2.04 17.22 1.21
C GLY A 305 3.33 17.52 0.42
N LEU A 306 3.23 17.76 -0.89
CA LEU A 306 4.37 18.06 -1.77
C LEU A 306 4.76 19.53 -1.72
N ASP A 307 6.06 19.78 -1.60
CA ASP A 307 6.66 21.09 -1.83
C ASP A 307 6.68 21.40 -3.33
N VAL A 308 5.69 22.15 -3.80
CA VAL A 308 5.63 22.60 -5.19
C VAL A 308 6.62 23.76 -5.39
N PRO A 309 7.58 23.65 -6.34
CA PRO A 309 8.48 24.74 -6.67
C PRO A 309 7.71 26.03 -7.01
N VAL A 310 8.23 27.17 -6.57
CA VAL A 310 7.59 28.48 -6.76
C VAL A 310 7.45 28.79 -8.25
N GLU A 311 8.36 28.32 -9.08
CA GLU A 311 8.33 28.44 -10.54
C GLU A 311 7.11 27.74 -11.13
N HIS A 312 6.83 26.50 -10.69
CA HIS A 312 5.68 25.73 -11.16
C HIS A 312 4.35 26.36 -10.72
N MET A 313 4.32 26.94 -9.52
CA MET A 313 3.16 27.71 -9.03
C MET A 313 2.92 28.96 -9.89
N LYS A 314 3.97 29.73 -10.20
CA LYS A 314 3.88 30.93 -11.04
C LYS A 314 3.46 30.62 -12.49
N GLN A 315 3.85 29.46 -13.01
CA GLN A 315 3.49 29.00 -14.35
C GLN A 315 2.07 28.41 -14.42
N GLY A 316 1.40 28.22 -13.28
CA GLY A 316 0.04 27.69 -13.22
C GLY A 316 -0.06 26.18 -13.45
N PHE A 317 1.05 25.43 -13.29
CA PHE A 317 1.05 23.97 -13.43
C PHE A 317 0.31 23.26 -12.30
N VAL A 318 0.20 23.91 -11.14
CA VAL A 318 -0.54 23.42 -9.98
C VAL A 318 -1.55 24.47 -9.55
N GLN A 319 -2.78 24.04 -9.30
CA GLN A 319 -3.81 24.91 -8.76
C GLN A 319 -3.54 25.20 -7.28
N ALA A 320 -3.33 26.48 -6.94
CA ALA A 320 -3.20 26.91 -5.55
C ALA A 320 -4.57 26.94 -4.85
N THR A 321 -4.65 26.35 -3.66
CA THR A 321 -5.76 26.63 -2.74
C THR A 321 -5.51 27.99 -2.11
N THR A 322 -6.53 28.83 -2.05
CA THR A 322 -6.45 30.14 -1.38
C THR A 322 -7.35 30.15 -0.17
N ASP A 323 -6.95 30.92 0.84
CA ASP A 323 -7.81 31.23 1.98
C ASP A 323 -8.80 32.36 1.65
N GLU A 324 -9.64 32.73 2.63
CA GLU A 324 -10.64 33.80 2.49
C GLU A 324 -10.02 35.17 2.14
N THR A 325 -8.73 35.35 2.41
CA THR A 325 -7.97 36.57 2.12
C THR A 325 -7.25 36.52 0.77
N GLY A 326 -7.34 35.40 0.05
CA GLY A 326 -6.68 35.17 -1.23
C GLY A 326 -5.22 34.70 -1.11
N GLN A 327 -4.73 34.41 0.10
CA GLN A 327 -3.37 33.92 0.31
C GLN A 327 -3.28 32.41 0.07
N PRO A 328 -2.14 31.89 -0.44
CA PRO A 328 -1.95 30.46 -0.62
C PRO A 328 -2.08 29.70 0.70
N PHE A 329 -2.96 28.71 0.74
CA PHE A 329 -3.13 27.82 1.88
C PHE A 329 -2.02 26.78 1.94
N ASP A 330 -1.40 26.64 3.11
CA ASP A 330 -0.38 25.65 3.39
C ASP A 330 -0.99 24.30 3.79
N TRP A 331 -1.05 23.38 2.82
CA TRP A 331 -1.55 22.02 3.02
C TRP A 331 -0.72 21.19 3.99
N ARG A 332 0.52 21.59 4.31
CA ARG A 332 1.35 20.89 5.30
C ARG A 332 0.72 20.90 6.68
N LYS A 333 -0.14 21.87 7.00
CA LYS A 333 -0.92 21.87 8.26
C LYS A 333 -1.84 20.65 8.41
N ILE A 334 -2.23 20.04 7.30
CA ILE A 334 -3.11 18.86 7.26
C ILE A 334 -2.28 17.58 7.21
N THR A 335 -1.17 17.60 6.49
CA THR A 335 -0.27 16.44 6.32
C THR A 335 0.89 16.40 7.33
N ASP A 336 0.86 17.28 8.33
CA ASP A 336 1.88 17.36 9.37
C ASP A 336 1.98 16.05 10.18
N ASN A 337 3.22 15.60 10.44
CA ASN A 337 3.51 14.29 11.04
C ASN A 337 2.73 13.13 10.36
N LEU A 338 2.49 13.25 9.04
CA LEU A 338 1.82 12.23 8.24
C LEU A 338 2.58 11.95 6.96
N PHE A 339 2.74 12.96 6.09
CA PHE A 339 3.39 12.75 4.80
C PHE A 339 3.91 14.05 4.21
N HIS A 340 5.19 14.07 3.87
CA HIS A 340 5.84 15.22 3.28
C HIS A 340 6.83 14.82 2.19
N VAL A 341 6.75 15.48 1.02
CA VAL A 341 7.67 15.25 -0.09
C VAL A 341 8.35 16.57 -0.43
N TYR A 342 9.66 16.57 -0.29
CA TYR A 342 10.52 17.71 -0.55
C TYR A 342 10.77 17.86 -2.04
N SER A 343 11.08 19.08 -2.48
CA SER A 343 11.59 19.34 -3.82
C SER A 343 12.97 19.98 -3.83
N ALA A 344 13.77 19.67 -4.85
CA ALA A 344 15.10 20.23 -5.05
C ALA A 344 15.38 20.47 -6.54
N SER A 345 15.97 21.61 -6.86
CA SER A 345 16.47 21.94 -8.20
C SER A 345 17.88 21.36 -8.40
N GLY A 346 18.20 20.92 -9.62
CA GLY A 346 19.55 20.49 -10.00
C GLY A 346 19.78 18.99 -9.82
N ASP A 347 20.79 18.61 -9.02
CA ASP A 347 21.21 17.22 -8.86
C ASP A 347 20.31 16.43 -7.92
N LYS A 348 20.32 15.10 -8.09
CA LYS A 348 19.54 14.18 -7.26
C LYS A 348 19.98 14.29 -5.79
N PRO A 349 19.05 14.48 -4.84
CA PRO A 349 19.40 14.57 -3.42
C PRO A 349 20.08 13.31 -2.89
N LEU A 350 21.18 13.48 -2.15
CA LEU A 350 22.02 12.38 -1.62
C LEU A 350 21.32 11.60 -0.50
N ASN A 351 20.53 12.28 0.34
CA ASN A 351 19.86 11.70 1.51
C ASN A 351 18.40 11.28 1.23
N ALA A 352 18.00 11.16 -0.04
CA ALA A 352 16.68 10.69 -0.40
C ALA A 352 16.53 9.17 -0.17
N HIS A 353 15.46 8.76 0.51
CA HIS A 353 15.03 7.35 0.56
C HIS A 353 14.61 6.91 -0.84
N VAL A 354 13.75 7.71 -1.47
CA VAL A 354 13.31 7.59 -2.85
C VAL A 354 13.25 8.98 -3.46
N ALA A 355 13.62 9.11 -4.73
CA ALA A 355 13.54 10.37 -5.46
C ALA A 355 13.20 10.14 -6.93
N VAL A 356 12.38 11.03 -7.48
CA VAL A 356 11.91 11.03 -8.86
C VAL A 356 12.08 12.41 -9.48
N LYS A 357 12.38 12.46 -10.78
CA LYS A 357 12.49 13.73 -11.51
C LYS A 357 11.18 14.00 -12.25
N TYR A 358 10.63 15.20 -12.09
CA TYR A 358 9.40 15.64 -12.76
C TYR A 358 9.49 17.14 -13.04
N LEU A 359 9.24 17.56 -14.29
CA LEU A 359 9.37 18.96 -14.74
C LEU A 359 10.66 19.64 -14.26
N ASP A 360 11.81 18.99 -14.50
CA ASP A 360 13.14 19.48 -14.12
C ASP A 360 13.46 19.66 -12.62
N TYR A 361 12.56 19.24 -11.74
CA TYR A 361 12.80 19.16 -10.29
C TYR A 361 12.86 17.73 -9.80
N TRP A 362 13.65 17.51 -8.75
CA TRP A 362 13.62 16.27 -7.98
C TRP A 362 12.59 16.38 -6.86
N PHE A 363 11.67 15.43 -6.79
CA PHE A 363 10.78 15.22 -5.67
C PHE A 363 11.25 14.01 -4.89
N TYR A 364 11.33 14.11 -3.57
CA TYR A 364 11.94 13.06 -2.75
C TYR A 364 11.37 12.97 -1.33
N ILE A 365 11.51 11.78 -0.75
CA ILE A 365 11.27 11.51 0.67
C ILE A 365 12.64 11.48 1.36
N ASP A 366 12.82 12.28 2.40
CA ASP A 366 14.07 12.31 3.18
C ASP A 366 14.19 11.04 4.04
N LYS A 367 15.38 10.43 4.11
CA LYS A 367 15.62 9.24 4.95
C LYS A 367 15.44 9.48 6.45
N ALA A 368 15.59 10.72 6.90
CA ALA A 368 15.43 11.10 8.31
C ALA A 368 13.95 11.25 8.70
N ASP A 369 13.05 11.48 7.73
CA ASP A 369 11.62 11.68 7.97
C ASP A 369 10.92 10.33 8.20
N GLN A 370 10.89 9.90 9.47
CA GLN A 370 10.31 8.61 9.85
C GLN A 370 8.79 8.56 9.66
N ASP A 371 8.08 9.68 9.88
CA ASP A 371 6.62 9.74 9.75
C ASP A 371 6.22 9.55 8.29
N THR A 372 6.90 10.25 7.37
CA THR A 372 6.70 10.06 5.94
C THR A 372 7.09 8.65 5.51
N MET A 373 8.21 8.09 5.99
CA MET A 373 8.59 6.71 5.64
C MET A 373 7.57 5.67 6.12
N ALA A 374 7.05 5.85 7.34
CA ALA A 374 6.02 4.99 7.92
C ALA A 374 4.74 5.02 7.07
N THR A 375 4.25 6.22 6.75
CA THR A 375 3.08 6.41 5.88
C THR A 375 3.32 5.87 4.47
N PHE A 376 4.48 6.12 3.88
CA PHE A 376 4.82 5.62 2.55
C PHE A 376 4.86 4.09 2.49
N SER A 377 5.42 3.45 3.52
CA SER A 377 5.43 1.99 3.66
C SER A 377 4.01 1.43 3.77
N LEU A 378 3.14 2.09 4.54
CA LEU A 378 1.72 1.72 4.63
C LEU A 378 1.02 1.81 3.26
N LEU A 379 1.21 2.91 2.53
CA LEU A 379 0.65 3.07 1.18
C LEU A 379 1.16 2.00 0.21
N MET A 380 2.45 1.65 0.28
CA MET A 380 3.04 0.58 -0.52
C MET A 380 2.44 -0.79 -0.20
N GLN A 381 2.21 -1.10 1.08
CA GLN A 381 1.60 -2.37 1.50
C GLN A 381 0.15 -2.48 1.03
N LEU A 382 -0.61 -1.39 1.12
CA LEU A 382 -2.02 -1.36 0.72
C LEU A 382 -2.18 -1.38 -0.80
N ALA A 383 -1.36 -0.64 -1.54
CA ALA A 383 -1.32 -0.73 -3.00
C ALA A 383 -1.07 -2.18 -3.47
N ARG A 384 -0.19 -2.91 -2.79
CA ARG A 384 0.06 -4.34 -3.08
C ARG A 384 -1.14 -5.22 -2.77
N LEU A 385 -1.82 -4.99 -1.66
CA LEU A 385 -3.01 -5.76 -1.27
C LEU A 385 -4.13 -5.62 -2.31
N GLU A 386 -4.38 -4.40 -2.79
CA GLU A 386 -5.36 -4.13 -3.83
C GLU A 386 -4.97 -4.76 -5.18
N THR A 387 -3.67 -4.76 -5.53
CA THR A 387 -3.22 -5.35 -6.81
C THR A 387 -3.29 -6.88 -6.87
N ASN A 388 -3.36 -7.59 -5.73
CA ASN A 388 -3.38 -9.06 -5.68
C ASN A 388 -4.79 -9.65 -5.98
N GLY A 389 -5.43 -9.16 -7.04
CA GLY A 389 -6.53 -9.88 -7.68
C GLY A 389 -6.02 -11.22 -8.18
N LYS A 390 -6.70 -12.32 -7.83
CA LYS A 390 -6.39 -13.67 -8.27
C LYS A 390 -6.46 -13.78 -9.81
N THR A 391 -5.39 -13.45 -10.53
CA THR A 391 -5.13 -13.90 -11.91
C THR A 391 -3.78 -13.40 -12.38
N GLY A 392 -2.77 -14.25 -12.24
CA GLY A 392 -1.45 -14.05 -12.82
C GLY A 392 -0.50 -14.96 -12.10
N LEU A 393 0.09 -15.92 -12.82
CA LEU A 393 1.17 -16.75 -12.30
C LEU A 393 2.12 -15.83 -11.52
N GLY A 394 2.22 -16.01 -10.20
CA GLY A 394 3.29 -15.40 -9.41
C GLY A 394 4.63 -15.69 -10.09
N PRO A 395 5.68 -14.90 -9.84
CA PRO A 395 6.89 -14.86 -10.66
C PRO A 395 7.33 -16.27 -11.06
N ALA A 396 7.04 -16.63 -12.32
CA ALA A 396 7.30 -17.96 -12.83
C ALA A 396 8.79 -18.02 -13.15
N LEU A 397 9.58 -18.52 -12.19
CA LEU A 397 10.99 -18.76 -12.38
C LEU A 397 11.15 -19.96 -13.33
N THR A 398 11.31 -19.68 -14.62
CA THR A 398 11.61 -20.70 -15.62
C THR A 398 13.12 -20.97 -15.62
N LEU A 399 13.51 -22.06 -14.96
CA LEU A 399 14.88 -22.56 -15.01
C LEU A 399 15.06 -23.32 -16.34
N PRO A 400 16.05 -22.98 -17.19
CA PRO A 400 16.40 -23.83 -18.31
C PRO A 400 16.99 -25.14 -17.78
N LEU A 401 16.33 -26.27 -18.08
CA LEU A 401 16.95 -27.58 -17.94
C LEU A 401 17.98 -27.72 -19.07
N SER A 402 19.23 -27.34 -18.82
CA SER A 402 20.33 -27.73 -19.70
C SER A 402 20.55 -29.23 -19.54
N GLY A 403 19.83 -30.02 -20.33
CA GLY A 403 19.91 -31.46 -20.39
C GLY A 403 21.02 -31.93 -21.32
N ARG A 404 22.05 -32.52 -20.71
CA ARG A 404 23.09 -33.45 -21.21
C ARG A 404 24.14 -32.96 -22.20
#